data_AF-A0A430FIF4-F1
#
_entry.id   AF-A0A430FIF4-F1
#
_cell.length_a   1.000
_cell.length_b   1.000
_cell.length_c   1.000
_cell.angle_alpha   90.00
_cell.angle_beta   90.00
_cell.angle_gamma   90.00
#
_symmetry.space_group_name_H-M   'P 1'
#
loop_
_entity.id
_entity.type
_entity.pdbx_description
1 polymer ?
#
loop_
_entity_poly.entity_id
_entity_poly.type
_entity_poly.pdbx_seq_one_letter_code
_entity_poly.pdbx_strand_id
1 'polypeptide(L)'
;MTRKRKLVQDQLIPDEITPVMLLKLSKKASTLKDCAAAFRIAVAGMLELPTKQAYIRTYGSIDAVTEALYDADQLAQGIIDAGFAIETMITKPLKSRELIMLDDLRRSLETDTEPDTGQTPGNVDPTTGEIH
;
A
#
# COMPACT_ATOMS: atom_id res chain seq x y z
N MET A 1 21.00 16.25 46.34
CA MET A 1 20.80 14.97 45.61
C MET A 1 20.14 15.27 44.27
N THR A 2 20.91 15.29 43.19
CA THR A 2 20.41 15.60 41.84
C THR A 2 19.95 14.29 41.19
N ARG A 3 18.64 14.14 40.93
CA ARG A 3 18.11 13.01 40.15
C ARG A 3 18.67 13.11 38.72
N LYS A 4 19.65 12.26 38.38
CA LYS A 4 19.98 12.01 36.97
C LYS A 4 18.72 11.44 36.31
N ARG A 5 18.13 12.18 35.36
CA ARG A 5 17.16 11.60 34.42
C ARG A 5 17.88 10.43 33.75
N LYS A 6 17.37 9.21 33.90
CA LYS A 6 17.83 8.07 33.10
C LYS A 6 17.54 8.44 31.65
N LEU A 7 18.57 8.82 30.91
CA LEU A 7 18.52 8.84 29.45
C LEU A 7 18.05 7.44 29.03
N VAL A 8 17.02 7.36 28.19
CA VAL A 8 16.56 6.10 27.58
C VAL A 8 17.61 5.70 26.53
N GLN A 9 18.83 5.43 26.98
CA GLN A 9 19.99 5.08 26.15
C GLN A 9 20.18 3.56 26.05
N ASP A 10 19.38 2.77 26.78
CA ASP A 10 19.46 1.31 26.79
C ASP A 10 18.32 0.63 25.99
N GLN A 11 17.53 1.38 25.20
CA GLN A 11 16.75 0.72 24.15
C GLN A 11 17.74 0.29 23.06
N LEU A 12 18.26 -0.93 23.22
CA LEU A 12 18.99 -1.68 22.20
C LEU A 12 18.27 -1.46 20.86
N ILE A 13 18.97 -0.95 19.86
CA ILE A 13 18.44 -0.86 18.49
C ILE A 13 17.97 -2.27 18.12
N PRO A 14 16.70 -2.49 17.75
CA PRO A 14 16.22 -3.80 17.37
C PRO A 14 17.10 -4.37 16.25
N ASP A 15 17.41 -5.67 16.32
CA ASP A 15 18.17 -6.33 15.26
C ASP A 15 17.48 -6.11 13.91
N GLU A 16 18.21 -5.53 12.96
CA GLU A 16 17.68 -5.27 11.62
C GLU A 16 17.35 -6.59 10.92
N ILE A 17 16.18 -6.65 10.26
CA ILE A 17 15.85 -7.79 9.42
C ILE A 17 16.82 -7.83 8.24
N THR A 18 17.63 -8.88 8.17
CA THR A 18 18.56 -9.10 7.06
C THR A 18 17.87 -9.81 5.89
N PRO A 19 18.32 -9.61 4.64
CA PRO A 19 17.78 -10.34 3.49
C PRO A 19 17.83 -11.87 3.64
N VAL A 20 18.81 -12.40 4.38
CA VAL A 20 18.93 -13.83 4.69
C VAL A 20 17.77 -14.32 5.55
N MET A 21 17.25 -13.49 6.47
CA MET A 21 16.07 -13.84 7.26
C MET A 21 14.81 -13.95 6.40
N LEU A 22 14.72 -13.17 5.31
CA LEU A 22 13.60 -13.22 4.36
C LEU A 22 13.56 -14.52 3.54
N LEU A 23 14.69 -15.23 3.37
CA LEU A 23 14.69 -16.55 2.71
C LEU A 23 13.75 -17.55 3.39
N LYS A 24 13.57 -17.43 4.71
CA LYS A 24 12.61 -18.25 5.48
C LYS A 24 11.17 -18.00 5.05
N LEU A 25 10.88 -16.84 4.46
CA LEU A 25 9.57 -16.44 3.98
C LEU A 25 9.38 -16.75 2.49
N SER A 26 10.45 -16.92 1.70
CA SER A 26 10.37 -17.13 0.24
C SER A 26 9.35 -18.20 -0.16
N LYS A 27 9.43 -19.40 0.43
CA LYS A 27 8.49 -20.49 0.12
C LYS A 27 7.05 -20.13 0.49
N LYS A 28 6.84 -19.48 1.63
CA LYS A 28 5.50 -19.05 2.08
C LYS A 28 4.93 -17.96 1.18
N ALA A 29 5.76 -17.00 0.77
CA ALA A 29 5.38 -15.94 -0.15
C ALA A 29 4.99 -16.51 -1.52
N SER A 30 5.78 -17.45 -2.06
CA SER A 30 5.42 -18.16 -3.31
C SER A 30 4.07 -18.84 -3.21
N THR A 31 3.84 -19.65 -2.16
CA THR A 31 2.55 -20.33 -1.97
C THR A 31 1.38 -19.35 -1.84
N LEU A 32 1.58 -18.24 -1.12
CA LEU A 32 0.55 -17.23 -0.95
C LEU A 32 0.18 -16.57 -2.29
N LYS A 33 1.17 -16.27 -3.15
CA LYS A 33 0.93 -15.76 -4.51
C LYS A 33 0.17 -16.77 -5.35
N ASP A 34 0.57 -18.04 -5.32
CA ASP A 34 -0.09 -19.10 -6.10
C ASP A 34 -1.56 -19.26 -5.69
N CYS A 35 -1.84 -19.23 -4.38
CA CYS A 35 -3.21 -19.25 -3.85
C CYS A 35 -4.02 -18.01 -4.26
N ALA A 36 -3.43 -16.82 -4.17
CA ALA A 36 -4.09 -15.58 -4.57
C ALA A 36 -4.37 -15.54 -6.08
N ALA A 37 -3.44 -16.02 -6.91
CA ALA A 37 -3.63 -16.12 -8.36
C ALA A 37 -4.74 -17.13 -8.70
N ALA A 38 -4.75 -18.29 -8.05
CA ALA A 38 -5.81 -19.28 -8.23
C ALA A 38 -7.19 -18.73 -7.82
N PHE A 39 -7.25 -17.95 -6.73
CA PHE A 39 -8.46 -17.26 -6.31
C PHE A 39 -8.94 -16.26 -7.38
N ARG A 40 -8.05 -15.39 -7.89
CA ARG A 40 -8.38 -14.41 -8.95
C ARG A 40 -8.90 -15.09 -10.22
N ILE A 41 -8.36 -16.25 -10.60
CA ILE A 41 -8.86 -17.04 -11.74
C ILE A 41 -10.30 -17.51 -11.48
N ALA A 42 -10.60 -17.99 -10.27
CA ALA A 42 -11.95 -18.41 -9.91
C ALA A 42 -12.92 -17.22 -9.91
N VAL A 43 -12.50 -16.07 -9.38
CA VAL A 43 -13.29 -14.83 -9.39
C VAL A 43 -13.55 -14.33 -10.81
N ALA A 44 -12.54 -14.32 -11.68
CA ALA A 44 -12.68 -13.94 -13.08
C ALA A 44 -13.65 -14.85 -13.84
N GLY A 45 -13.81 -16.12 -13.43
CA GLY A 45 -14.83 -17.02 -13.97
C GLY A 45 -16.27 -16.71 -13.52
N MET A 46 -16.43 -15.91 -12.46
CA MET A 46 -17.74 -15.51 -11.93
C MET A 46 -18.15 -14.10 -12.34
N LEU A 47 -17.18 -13.21 -12.60
CA LEU A 47 -17.43 -11.81 -12.97
C LEU A 47 -17.60 -11.65 -14.48
N GLU A 48 -18.67 -10.99 -14.91
CA GLU A 48 -18.88 -10.67 -16.34
C GLU A 48 -17.95 -9.56 -16.84
N LEU A 49 -17.57 -8.62 -15.97
CA LEU A 49 -16.77 -7.45 -16.32
C LEU A 49 -15.49 -7.40 -15.46
N PRO A 50 -14.37 -6.92 -16.02
CA PRO A 50 -13.06 -7.01 -15.38
C PRO A 50 -12.87 -6.04 -14.21
N THR A 51 -13.69 -4.97 -14.10
CA THR A 51 -13.55 -3.99 -13.03
C THR A 51 -14.91 -3.58 -12.46
N LYS A 52 -14.90 -3.23 -11.16
CA LYS A 52 -16.04 -2.67 -10.45
C LYS A 52 -16.60 -1.43 -11.14
N GLN A 53 -15.75 -0.52 -11.64
CA GLN A 53 -16.22 0.66 -12.36
C GLN A 53 -16.89 0.31 -13.70
N ALA A 54 -16.38 -0.68 -14.44
CA ALA A 54 -17.02 -1.13 -15.67
C ALA A 54 -18.39 -1.75 -15.40
N TYR A 55 -18.51 -2.51 -14.32
CA TYR A 55 -19.78 -3.08 -13.86
C TYR A 55 -20.81 -1.99 -13.55
N ILE A 56 -20.44 -1.03 -12.70
CA ILE A 56 -21.34 0.08 -12.31
C ILE A 56 -21.72 0.95 -13.53
N ARG A 57 -20.79 1.20 -14.47
CA ARG A 57 -21.11 1.95 -15.70
C ARG A 57 -22.12 1.23 -16.60
N THR A 58 -22.05 -0.09 -16.65
CA THR A 58 -22.94 -0.91 -17.50
C THR A 58 -24.31 -1.10 -16.86
N TYR A 59 -24.35 -1.39 -15.56
CA TYR A 59 -25.57 -1.81 -14.86
C TYR A 59 -26.15 -0.76 -13.89
N GLY A 60 -25.46 0.37 -13.69
CA GLY A 60 -25.89 1.52 -12.88
C GLY A 60 -25.78 1.32 -11.36
N SER A 61 -25.89 0.08 -10.88
CA SER A 61 -25.75 -0.28 -9.47
C SER A 61 -25.05 -1.62 -9.33
N ILE A 62 -24.56 -1.92 -8.13
CA ILE A 62 -23.88 -3.18 -7.81
C ILE A 62 -24.49 -3.74 -6.52
N ASP A 63 -24.75 -5.04 -6.50
CA ASP A 63 -25.18 -5.72 -5.28
C ASP A 63 -23.99 -6.00 -4.36
N ALA A 64 -24.26 -6.13 -3.06
CA ALA A 64 -23.22 -6.26 -2.05
C ALA A 64 -22.32 -7.51 -2.24
N VAL A 65 -22.82 -8.59 -2.83
CA VAL A 65 -22.04 -9.82 -3.04
C VAL A 65 -21.07 -9.64 -4.20
N THR A 66 -21.54 -9.10 -5.31
CA THR A 66 -20.69 -8.77 -6.47
C THR A 66 -19.65 -7.71 -6.11
N GLU A 67 -20.04 -6.70 -5.33
CA GLU A 67 -19.13 -5.68 -4.81
C GLU A 67 -18.02 -6.29 -3.96
N ALA A 68 -18.40 -7.12 -2.97
CA ALA A 68 -17.43 -7.81 -2.13
C ALA A 68 -16.49 -8.72 -2.94
N LEU A 69 -16.98 -9.31 -4.04
CA LEU A 69 -16.17 -10.14 -4.92
C LEU A 69 -15.11 -9.33 -5.69
N TYR A 70 -15.45 -8.14 -6.18
CA TYR A 70 -14.47 -7.22 -6.77
C TYR A 70 -13.42 -6.76 -5.74
N ASP A 71 -13.86 -6.41 -4.53
CA ASP A 71 -12.96 -5.95 -3.47
C ASP A 71 -12.02 -7.10 -3.03
N ALA A 72 -12.51 -8.34 -2.98
CA ALA A 72 -11.71 -9.53 -2.71
C ALA A 72 -10.70 -9.83 -3.84
N ASP A 73 -11.09 -9.65 -5.11
CA ASP A 73 -10.16 -9.77 -6.24
C ASP A 73 -9.02 -8.77 -6.13
N GLN A 74 -9.33 -7.50 -5.81
CA GLN A 74 -8.34 -6.45 -5.60
C GLN A 74 -7.40 -6.76 -4.44
N LEU A 75 -7.92 -7.26 -3.32
CA LEU A 75 -7.09 -7.72 -2.20
C LEU A 75 -6.14 -8.85 -2.62
N ALA A 76 -6.62 -9.80 -3.41
CA ALA A 76 -5.79 -10.88 -3.93
C ALA A 76 -4.68 -10.37 -4.86
N GLN A 77 -4.92 -9.31 -5.65
CA GLN A 77 -3.85 -8.66 -6.42
C GLN A 77 -2.78 -8.06 -5.49
N GLY A 78 -3.20 -7.36 -4.44
CA GLY A 78 -2.28 -6.77 -3.46
C GLY A 78 -1.40 -7.82 -2.76
N ILE A 79 -1.94 -9.01 -2.50
CA ILE A 79 -1.17 -10.15 -1.98
C ILE A 79 -0.10 -10.61 -2.98
N ILE A 80 -0.43 -10.66 -4.28
CA ILE A 80 0.52 -11.03 -5.32
C ILE A 80 1.66 -10.01 -5.40
N ASP A 81 1.31 -8.73 -5.42
CA ASP A 81 2.27 -7.62 -5.52
C ASP A 81 3.21 -7.58 -4.29
N ALA A 82 2.67 -7.77 -3.09
CA ALA A 82 3.47 -7.88 -1.87
C ALA A 82 4.42 -9.10 -1.91
N GLY A 83 3.96 -10.23 -2.45
CA GLY A 83 4.80 -11.41 -2.64
C GLY A 83 5.98 -11.13 -3.58
N PHE A 84 5.76 -10.40 -4.68
CA PHE A 84 6.83 -9.97 -5.58
C PHE A 84 7.82 -9.00 -4.93
N ALA A 85 7.34 -8.08 -4.08
CA ALA A 85 8.21 -7.19 -3.32
C ALA A 85 9.16 -7.98 -2.40
N ILE A 86 8.66 -9.01 -1.70
CA ILE A 86 9.47 -9.88 -0.85
C ILE A 86 10.52 -10.66 -1.65
N GLU A 87 10.15 -11.22 -2.79
CA GLU A 87 11.10 -11.93 -3.67
C GLU A 87 12.16 -10.99 -4.24
N THR A 88 11.78 -9.76 -4.57
CA THR A 88 12.73 -8.74 -5.00
C THR A 88 13.69 -8.40 -3.86
N MET A 89 13.22 -8.34 -2.60
CA MET A 89 14.08 -8.04 -1.43
C MET A 89 15.15 -9.11 -1.22
N ILE A 90 14.80 -10.36 -1.46
CA ILE A 90 15.69 -11.51 -1.35
C ILE A 90 16.73 -11.50 -2.49
N THR A 91 16.30 -11.23 -3.71
CA THR A 91 17.14 -11.38 -4.92
C THR A 91 17.96 -10.13 -5.25
N LYS A 92 17.43 -8.94 -4.94
CA LYS A 92 18.03 -7.62 -5.21
C LYS A 92 17.68 -6.64 -4.07
N PRO A 93 18.38 -6.72 -2.92
CA PRO A 93 18.04 -5.92 -1.73
C PRO A 93 17.98 -4.41 -1.98
N LEU A 94 18.89 -3.86 -2.79
CA LEU A 94 18.93 -2.43 -3.14
C LEU A 94 17.73 -1.99 -4.00
N LYS A 95 17.26 -2.85 -4.90
CA LYS A 95 16.14 -2.57 -5.82
C LYS A 95 14.79 -2.54 -5.11
N SER A 96 14.70 -3.24 -3.98
CA SER A 96 13.43 -3.38 -3.26
C SER A 96 13.13 -2.21 -2.36
N ARG A 97 14.18 -1.60 -1.80
CA ARG A 97 14.04 -0.34 -1.08
C ARG A 97 13.50 0.76 -2.01
N GLU A 98 13.95 0.79 -3.28
CA GLU A 98 13.41 1.70 -4.30
C GLU A 98 11.92 1.44 -4.58
N LEU A 99 11.52 0.18 -4.70
CA LEU A 99 10.13 -0.19 -5.00
C LEU A 99 9.16 0.10 -3.85
N ILE A 100 9.52 -0.25 -2.61
CA ILE A 100 8.70 0.05 -1.42
C ILE A 100 8.54 1.56 -1.28
N MET A 101 9.63 2.31 -1.44
CA MET A 101 9.61 3.77 -1.36
C MET A 101 8.77 4.39 -2.49
N LEU A 102 8.80 3.81 -3.70
CA LEU A 102 7.91 4.20 -4.81
C LEU A 102 6.43 3.89 -4.53
N ASP A 103 6.13 2.74 -3.92
CA ASP A 103 4.78 2.34 -3.57
C ASP A 103 4.20 3.23 -2.46
N ASP A 104 4.99 3.51 -1.42
CA ASP A 104 4.65 4.45 -0.35
C ASP A 104 4.42 5.87 -0.91
N LEU A 105 5.26 6.31 -1.86
CA LEU A 105 5.08 7.59 -2.54
C LEU A 105 3.80 7.62 -3.38
N ARG A 106 3.49 6.56 -4.12
CA ARG A 106 2.25 6.45 -4.90
C ARG A 106 1.02 6.47 -4.01
N ARG A 107 1.02 5.68 -2.93
CA ARG A 107 -0.03 5.66 -1.93
C ARG A 107 -0.20 7.02 -1.24
N SER A 108 0.90 7.72 -0.95
CA SER A 108 0.87 9.09 -0.40
C SER A 108 0.32 10.11 -1.39
N LEU A 109 0.61 9.93 -2.69
CA LEU A 109 0.09 10.80 -3.74
C LEU A 109 -1.41 10.55 -4.00
N GLU A 110 -1.87 9.31 -3.82
CA GLU A 110 -3.29 8.94 -3.95
C GLU A 110 -4.15 9.50 -2.80
N THR A 111 -3.56 9.78 -1.63
CA THR A 111 -4.27 10.40 -0.50
C THR A 111 -4.50 11.91 -0.62
N ASP A 112 -3.92 12.59 -1.62
CA ASP A 112 -4.15 14.02 -1.89
C ASP A 112 -5.36 14.29 -2.81
N THR A 113 -6.18 13.27 -3.09
CA THR A 113 -7.43 13.41 -3.84
C THR A 113 -8.67 13.38 -2.93
N GLU A 114 -8.63 14.09 -1.79
CA GLU A 114 -9.85 14.73 -1.31
C GLU A 114 -10.00 16.07 -2.04
N PRO A 115 -11.16 16.38 -2.65
CA PRO A 115 -11.38 17.72 -3.16
C PRO A 115 -11.36 18.69 -1.97
N ASP A 116 -10.25 19.41 -1.83
CA ASP A 116 -10.13 20.59 -0.97
C ASP A 116 -11.29 21.52 -1.31
N THR A 117 -12.31 21.52 -0.45
CA THR A 117 -13.41 22.45 -0.49
C THR A 117 -12.94 23.76 0.11
N GLY A 118 -12.06 24.43 -0.64
CA GLY A 118 -11.95 25.87 -0.74
C GLY A 118 -11.92 26.66 0.57
N GLN A 119 -10.89 26.46 1.39
CA GLN A 119 -10.42 27.53 2.28
C GLN A 119 -8.94 27.80 2.02
N THR A 120 -8.71 28.79 1.16
CA THR A 120 -7.40 29.36 0.83
C THR A 120 -6.67 29.79 2.10
N PRO A 121 -5.47 29.27 2.41
CA PRO A 121 -4.64 29.82 3.46
C PRO A 121 -4.09 31.18 2.97
N GLY A 122 -4.17 32.19 3.84
CA GLY A 122 -3.98 33.61 3.55
C GLY A 122 -2.94 33.94 2.48
N ASN A 123 -3.37 34.69 1.46
CA ASN A 123 -2.51 35.19 0.41
C ASN A 123 -1.74 36.40 0.93
N VAL A 124 -0.44 36.24 1.14
CA VAL A 124 0.48 37.34 1.45
C VAL A 124 0.72 38.18 0.20
N ASP A 125 0.39 39.47 0.25
CA ASP A 125 0.70 40.39 -0.84
C ASP A 125 2.23 40.54 -0.96
N PRO A 126 2.85 40.12 -2.07
CA PRO A 126 4.31 40.12 -2.23
C PRO A 126 4.93 41.53 -2.32
N THR A 127 4.11 42.58 -2.35
CA THR A 127 4.56 43.97 -2.45
C THR A 127 4.49 44.72 -1.11
N THR A 128 3.57 44.32 -0.23
CA THR A 128 3.29 45.02 1.04
C THR A 128 3.54 44.15 2.28
N GLY A 129 3.51 42.82 2.15
CA GLY A 129 3.81 41.88 3.22
C GLY A 129 2.70 41.72 4.27
N GLU A 130 1.49 42.21 4.02
CA GLU A 130 0.36 42.00 4.92
C GLU A 130 -0.37 40.66 4.63
N ILE A 131 -0.86 40.03 5.69
CA ILE A 131 -1.60 38.76 5.69
C ILE A 131 -3.08 39.08 5.95
N HIS A 132 -3.97 38.64 5.06
CA HIS A 132 -5.43 38.69 5.24
C HIS A 132 -6.00 37.30 5.53
#